data_AF-F5LF30-F1
#
_entry.id   AF-F5LF30-F1
#
_cell.length_a   1.000
_cell.length_b   1.000
_cell.length_c   1.000
_cell.angle_alpha   90.00
_cell.angle_beta   90.00
_cell.angle_gamma   90.00
#
_symmetry.space_group_name_H-M   'P 1'
#
loop_
_entity.id
_entity.type
_entity.pdbx_description
1 polymer ?
#
loop_
_entity_poly.entity_id
_entity_poly.type
_entity_poly.pdbx_seq_one_letter_code
_entity_poly.pdbx_strand_id
1 'polypeptide(L)'
;MSGLRDRLARHLKPGKPADKAAAAPEAGAEQRQAELTPKQAQQGAAEGGGLAACPLSESATEPAVDSAAGPAREPAAWPAVAGNAPAGGHGYAGHAASGSPGDARPGSGQEGEPAAAAAPAPAHPEAAAWAKLGAELYEFPAGSFVRRVCTYPMDAYHGRYRLDALHEHVREFGAFHPEAEPVDAEGLLFFDTETTGLGVGAGNVAFLVGIGYYEAGRFVVEQLFIRHPAEERAMLAYLEEKMERFTHIVSYNGRTFDWPILQNRFILNRMRPDIDRLLHLDLLHPSRSLWKHSMPSVRLGKVEEAQLGYAREDDVSGAFAPELYVLYLAEGKTDVLRGVFVHNERDIVSLAALSALITRYLADEEPLEPKSPGDLFRLGQWLLKMNRLPSAEKILELGFSRLQEQGEEGHTVSADLLLRYAAYYKKAGVRDRAVELWTRLIRQAGSAAAAPVEAYIELAMHYEHGCKDYALALELSREALDVLRQRRRLLRRSEKAADEERRIAHRIERLQRKLRDCGKSVSERKASAKAAIPSKPPGQARSAKPSGKPRPAYAADSLFDVSRNPG
;
A
#
# COMPACT_ATOMS: atom_id res chain seq x y z
N MET A 1 17.77 29.13 26.42
CA MET A 1 17.04 27.87 26.15
C MET A 1 15.89 27.60 27.13
N SER A 2 15.94 27.96 28.43
CA SER A 2 14.80 27.72 29.35
C SER A 2 13.57 28.63 29.06
N GLY A 3 13.78 29.92 28.77
CA GLY A 3 12.68 30.89 28.62
C GLY A 3 11.75 30.69 27.41
N LEU A 4 12.24 30.18 26.27
CA LEU A 4 11.38 29.93 25.10
C LEU A 4 10.40 28.79 25.37
N ARG A 5 10.87 27.70 25.99
CA ARG A 5 10.03 26.54 26.31
C ARG A 5 8.90 26.91 27.27
N ASP A 6 9.22 27.69 28.29
CA ASP A 6 8.25 28.17 29.28
C ASP A 6 7.26 29.18 28.67
N ARG A 7 7.66 29.92 27.64
CA ARG A 7 6.74 30.77 26.86
C ARG A 7 5.81 29.92 25.99
N LEU A 8 6.34 28.98 25.21
CA LEU A 8 5.53 28.09 24.38
C LEU A 8 4.53 27.26 25.20
N ALA A 9 4.93 26.78 26.38
CA ALA A 9 4.06 26.03 27.29
C ALA A 9 2.90 26.85 27.87
N ARG A 10 3.05 28.18 27.99
CA ARG A 10 1.98 29.07 28.46
C ARG A 10 0.88 29.30 27.41
N HIS A 11 1.18 29.13 26.13
CA HIS A 11 0.23 29.28 25.04
C HIS A 11 -0.56 28.00 24.71
N LEU A 12 -0.12 26.83 25.21
CA LEU A 12 -0.82 25.55 25.05
C LEU A 12 -1.86 25.25 26.13
N LYS A 13 -2.00 26.08 27.17
CA LYS A 13 -3.07 25.91 28.15
C LYS A 13 -4.40 26.30 27.48
N PRO A 14 -5.45 25.46 27.55
CA PRO A 14 -6.75 25.84 27.01
C PRO A 14 -7.18 27.15 27.65
N GLY A 15 -7.57 28.12 26.81
CA GLY A 15 -8.16 29.36 27.28
C GLY A 15 -9.32 29.04 28.21
N LYS A 16 -9.38 29.72 29.37
CA LYS A 16 -10.56 29.71 30.23
C LYS A 16 -11.82 29.87 29.37
N PRO A 17 -12.90 29.09 29.61
CA PRO A 17 -14.14 29.32 28.91
C PRO A 17 -14.60 30.76 29.21
N ALA A 18 -14.98 31.47 28.15
CA ALA A 18 -15.64 32.76 28.28
C ALA A 18 -16.93 32.57 29.07
N ASP A 19 -17.06 33.26 30.21
CA ASP A 19 -18.30 33.37 30.96
C ASP A 19 -19.43 33.82 30.03
N LYS A 20 -20.36 32.91 29.75
CA LYS A 20 -21.73 33.26 29.41
C LYS A 20 -22.67 32.37 30.24
N ALA A 21 -23.38 33.06 31.12
CA ALA A 21 -24.38 32.55 32.03
C ALA A 21 -25.42 31.66 31.32
N ALA A 22 -25.67 30.48 31.88
CA ALA A 22 -26.95 29.81 31.84
C ALA A 22 -27.11 29.03 33.15
N ALA A 23 -28.22 29.29 33.83
CA ALA A 23 -28.57 28.75 35.12
C ALA A 23 -28.67 27.21 35.09
N ALA A 24 -28.19 26.57 36.15
CA ALA A 24 -28.59 25.23 36.56
C ALA A 24 -29.23 25.33 37.96
N PRO A 25 -30.24 24.51 38.30
CA PRO A 25 -30.53 24.18 39.68
C PRO A 25 -29.81 22.89 40.09
N GLU A 26 -29.48 22.89 41.38
CA GLU A 26 -28.72 21.92 42.15
C GLU A 26 -29.46 20.59 42.41
N ALA A 27 -28.67 19.52 42.59
CA ALA A 27 -28.78 18.46 43.61
C ALA A 27 -27.62 17.47 43.32
N GLY A 28 -26.83 16.92 44.23
CA GLY A 28 -26.84 16.79 45.69
C GLY A 28 -26.24 15.42 46.06
N ALA A 29 -25.46 15.36 47.16
CA ALA A 29 -24.85 14.20 47.83
C ALA A 29 -23.52 13.64 47.24
N GLU A 30 -22.34 13.79 47.86
CA GLU A 30 -21.81 13.34 49.18
C GLU A 30 -21.48 11.85 49.32
N GLN A 31 -20.17 11.56 49.51
CA GLN A 31 -19.50 10.68 50.52
C GLN A 31 -18.16 10.17 49.93
N ARG A 32 -16.96 10.63 50.34
CA ARG A 32 -16.15 10.32 51.56
C ARG A 32 -16.07 8.81 51.84
N GLN A 33 -14.97 8.17 52.23
CA GLN A 33 -13.53 8.43 52.41
C GLN A 33 -12.97 7.05 52.82
N ALA A 34 -11.74 6.69 52.44
CA ALA A 34 -10.87 5.83 53.26
C ALA A 34 -9.42 5.92 52.78
N GLU A 35 -8.61 6.61 53.57
CA GLU A 35 -7.14 6.54 53.59
C GLU A 35 -6.70 5.23 54.25
N LEU A 36 -5.48 4.77 53.92
CA LEU A 36 -4.49 4.29 54.90
C LEU A 36 -3.10 4.24 54.22
N THR A 37 -2.12 4.86 54.88
CA THR A 37 -0.74 5.12 54.45
C THR A 37 0.25 4.14 55.15
N PRO A 38 1.59 4.38 55.24
CA PRO A 38 2.62 3.61 54.54
C PRO A 38 3.63 2.94 55.50
N LYS A 39 4.61 2.17 54.96
CA LYS A 39 5.85 1.86 55.70
C LYS A 39 7.10 1.84 54.80
N GLN A 40 8.12 2.51 55.31
CA GLN A 40 9.50 2.66 54.82
C GLN A 40 10.42 1.54 55.36
N ALA A 41 11.54 1.29 54.66
CA ALA A 41 12.94 1.12 55.16
C ALA A 41 13.80 0.58 53.99
N GLN A 42 14.83 1.29 53.48
CA GLN A 42 16.27 1.22 53.86
C GLN A 42 16.91 -0.18 53.73
N GLN A 43 18.18 -0.42 53.38
CA GLN A 43 19.35 0.26 52.77
C GLN A 43 20.46 -0.83 52.70
N GLY A 44 21.49 -0.68 51.85
CA GLY A 44 22.80 -1.38 51.94
C GLY A 44 23.12 -2.34 50.77
N ALA A 45 24.02 -2.08 49.81
CA ALA A 45 25.47 -1.76 49.81
C ALA A 45 26.40 -3.01 49.74
N ALA A 46 27.15 -3.13 48.63
CA ALA A 46 28.49 -3.75 48.42
C ALA A 46 28.65 -4.02 46.90
N GLU A 47 29.44 -3.29 46.10
CA GLU A 47 30.92 -3.17 45.96
C GLU A 47 31.70 -4.42 45.52
N GLY A 48 32.46 -4.24 44.42
CA GLY A 48 33.65 -5.01 43.99
C GLY A 48 33.36 -6.15 43.00
N GLY A 49 33.97 -6.29 41.82
CA GLY A 49 35.08 -5.64 41.13
C GLY A 49 35.58 -6.60 40.03
N GLY A 50 36.26 -6.11 38.99
CA GLY A 50 37.07 -6.98 38.10
C GLY A 50 37.00 -6.69 36.60
N LEU A 51 38.04 -6.03 36.11
CA LEU A 51 38.40 -5.74 34.72
C LEU A 51 38.94 -6.97 33.96
N ALA A 52 38.66 -7.08 32.66
CA ALA A 52 39.58 -7.49 31.57
C ALA A 52 38.80 -7.46 30.22
N ALA A 53 39.02 -6.48 29.34
CA ALA A 53 40.04 -6.45 28.27
C ALA A 53 39.66 -7.26 26.99
N CYS A 54 39.33 -6.48 25.94
CA CYS A 54 39.27 -6.73 24.48
C CYS A 54 40.32 -7.72 23.90
N PRO A 55 40.12 -8.34 22.70
CA PRO A 55 39.96 -7.58 21.44
C PRO A 55 39.13 -8.14 20.26
N LEU A 56 38.73 -7.18 19.44
CA LEU A 56 38.46 -7.11 17.99
C LEU A 56 38.81 -8.33 17.09
N SER A 57 37.86 -8.69 16.22
CA SER A 57 38.07 -9.03 14.80
C SER A 57 36.71 -8.86 14.07
N GLU A 58 36.58 -7.90 13.16
CA GLU A 58 36.85 -7.94 11.71
C GLU A 58 35.55 -7.94 10.89
N SER A 59 35.44 -6.87 10.11
CA SER A 59 34.37 -6.48 9.20
C SER A 59 34.35 -7.35 7.94
N ALA A 60 33.17 -7.85 7.56
CA ALA A 60 32.89 -8.28 6.20
C ALA A 60 31.91 -7.30 5.54
N THR A 61 32.37 -6.79 4.41
CA THR A 61 31.82 -5.79 3.50
C THR A 61 30.55 -6.25 2.78
N GLU A 62 29.50 -5.42 2.79
CA GLU A 62 28.39 -5.49 1.83
C GLU A 62 28.74 -4.70 0.54
N PRO A 63 28.41 -5.20 -0.66
CA PRO A 63 28.53 -4.41 -1.87
C PRO A 63 27.28 -3.55 -2.08
N ALA A 64 27.50 -2.24 -2.13
CA ALA A 64 26.53 -1.25 -2.58
C ALA A 64 26.27 -1.41 -4.09
N VAL A 65 25.00 -1.58 -4.47
CA VAL A 65 24.58 -1.51 -5.88
C VAL A 65 24.00 -0.12 -6.13
N ASP A 66 24.83 0.70 -6.77
CA ASP A 66 24.50 2.01 -7.30
C ASP A 66 23.66 1.83 -8.56
N SER A 67 22.46 2.40 -8.62
CA SER A 67 21.69 2.52 -9.87
C SER A 67 21.05 3.90 -9.97
N ALA A 68 21.86 4.84 -10.46
CA ALA A 68 21.41 6.08 -11.03
C ALA A 68 20.62 5.81 -12.32
N ALA A 69 19.29 5.97 -12.27
CA ALA A 69 18.46 6.02 -13.48
C ALA A 69 18.25 7.49 -13.89
N GLY A 70 18.92 7.89 -14.97
CA GLY A 70 18.63 9.13 -15.70
C GLY A 70 17.27 9.09 -16.41
N PRO A 71 16.73 10.24 -16.85
CA PRO A 71 15.35 10.33 -17.32
C PRO A 71 15.16 9.63 -18.67
N ALA A 72 14.18 8.72 -18.71
CA ALA A 72 13.74 8.05 -19.93
C ALA A 72 13.15 9.05 -20.93
N ARG A 73 13.64 8.97 -22.17
CA ARG A 73 13.11 9.67 -23.36
C ARG A 73 11.75 9.10 -23.75
N GLU A 74 10.83 9.97 -24.13
CA GLU A 74 9.53 9.63 -24.74
C GLU A 74 9.72 8.76 -26.00
N PRO A 75 8.92 7.70 -26.21
CA PRO A 75 8.85 7.04 -27.50
C PRO A 75 7.90 7.78 -28.44
N ALA A 76 8.41 8.02 -29.65
CA ALA A 76 7.74 8.68 -30.75
C ALA A 76 6.50 7.91 -31.23
N ALA A 77 5.44 8.66 -31.55
CA ALA A 77 4.30 8.20 -32.32
C ALA A 77 4.71 7.84 -33.75
N TRP A 78 4.24 6.70 -34.27
CA TRP A 78 4.28 6.36 -35.70
C TRP A 78 2.84 6.10 -36.21
N PRO A 79 2.50 6.43 -37.47
CA PRO A 79 1.18 6.88 -37.85
C PRO A 79 0.26 5.75 -38.34
N ALA A 80 -1.03 6.09 -38.37
CA ALA A 80 -2.10 5.34 -38.99
C ALA A 80 -1.85 5.12 -40.49
N VAL A 81 -2.09 3.89 -40.95
CA VAL A 81 -2.19 3.56 -42.38
C VAL A 81 -3.63 3.14 -42.66
N ALA A 82 -4.27 3.90 -43.54
CA ALA A 82 -5.59 3.63 -44.09
C ALA A 82 -5.47 2.80 -45.38
N GLY A 83 -6.48 1.96 -45.63
CA GLY A 83 -6.96 1.58 -46.95
C GLY A 83 -6.32 0.36 -47.62
N ASN A 84 -7.06 -0.75 -47.71
CA ASN A 84 -7.76 -1.10 -48.95
C ASN A 84 -8.66 -2.34 -48.77
N ALA A 85 -9.88 -2.24 -49.30
CA ALA A 85 -10.75 -3.35 -49.61
C ALA A 85 -10.17 -4.19 -50.77
N PRO A 86 -10.69 -5.41 -50.99
CA PRO A 86 -11.60 -5.54 -52.12
C PRO A 86 -12.84 -6.40 -51.85
N ALA A 87 -13.82 -6.13 -52.71
CA ALA A 87 -15.07 -6.84 -52.90
C ALA A 87 -14.87 -8.25 -53.47
N GLY A 88 -15.84 -9.12 -53.17
CA GLY A 88 -16.00 -10.42 -53.80
C GLY A 88 -17.21 -11.13 -53.19
N GLY A 89 -18.39 -10.91 -53.76
CA GLY A 89 -19.61 -11.60 -53.37
C GLY A 89 -19.65 -13.02 -53.93
N HIS A 90 -20.39 -13.90 -53.25
CA HIS A 90 -21.23 -14.93 -53.85
C HIS A 90 -22.20 -15.40 -52.76
N GLY A 91 -23.50 -15.26 -53.03
CA GLY A 91 -24.54 -15.82 -52.18
C GLY A 91 -24.73 -17.30 -52.43
N TYR A 92 -25.36 -17.99 -51.48
CA TYR A 92 -26.34 -19.04 -51.75
C TYR A 92 -27.28 -19.16 -50.55
N ALA A 93 -28.57 -19.24 -50.86
CA ALA A 93 -29.67 -19.38 -49.95
C ALA A 93 -29.89 -20.85 -49.56
N GLY A 94 -30.40 -21.04 -48.34
CA GLY A 94 -31.49 -21.97 -47.98
C GLY A 94 -31.32 -23.46 -48.26
N HIS A 95 -31.39 -24.27 -47.19
CA HIS A 95 -32.43 -25.31 -47.09
C HIS A 95 -32.62 -25.78 -45.65
N ALA A 96 -33.80 -25.47 -45.12
CA ALA A 96 -34.42 -26.21 -44.03
C ALA A 96 -35.03 -27.50 -44.61
N ALA A 97 -34.83 -28.63 -43.95
CA ALA A 97 -35.55 -29.86 -44.23
C ALA A 97 -35.95 -30.53 -42.92
N SER A 98 -37.26 -30.49 -42.68
CA SER A 98 -38.05 -31.29 -41.76
C SER A 98 -37.91 -32.78 -42.04
N GLY A 99 -37.91 -33.60 -40.98
CA GLY A 99 -38.04 -35.05 -41.10
C GLY A 99 -38.18 -35.77 -39.75
N SER A 100 -39.41 -35.92 -39.28
CA SER A 100 -39.86 -37.08 -38.49
C SER A 100 -41.05 -37.67 -39.25
N PRO A 101 -41.22 -39.00 -39.30
CA PRO A 101 -41.95 -39.67 -38.21
C PRO A 101 -41.55 -41.14 -37.97
N GLY A 102 -42.06 -41.73 -36.88
CA GLY A 102 -42.43 -43.15 -36.89
C GLY A 102 -42.09 -43.95 -35.64
N ASP A 103 -43.06 -44.03 -34.72
CA ASP A 103 -43.16 -45.03 -33.66
C ASP A 103 -43.13 -46.48 -34.18
N ALA A 104 -42.35 -47.34 -33.52
CA ALA A 104 -42.62 -48.77 -33.39
C ALA A 104 -41.89 -49.35 -32.16
N ARG A 105 -42.64 -49.86 -31.17
CA ARG A 105 -42.21 -50.79 -30.11
C ARG A 105 -42.79 -52.18 -30.41
N PRO A 106 -42.42 -53.25 -29.68
CA PRO A 106 -41.07 -53.75 -29.39
C PRO A 106 -40.94 -55.25 -29.77
N GLY A 107 -39.76 -55.67 -30.21
CA GLY A 107 -39.44 -57.08 -30.47
C GLY A 107 -38.61 -57.67 -29.34
N SER A 108 -39.12 -58.74 -28.72
CA SER A 108 -38.46 -59.59 -27.74
C SER A 108 -37.21 -60.26 -28.29
N GLY A 109 -36.08 -60.15 -27.58
CA GLY A 109 -34.83 -60.85 -27.91
C GLY A 109 -33.88 -60.91 -26.71
N GLN A 110 -33.86 -62.08 -26.08
CA GLN A 110 -32.84 -62.74 -25.24
C GLN A 110 -31.70 -61.92 -24.58
N GLU A 111 -31.70 -62.05 -23.25
CA GLU A 111 -30.56 -62.17 -22.32
C GLU A 111 -29.16 -62.06 -22.94
N GLY A 112 -28.54 -60.90 -22.76
CA GLY A 112 -27.09 -60.73 -22.82
C GLY A 112 -26.55 -60.52 -21.41
N GLU A 113 -25.61 -61.36 -21.00
CA GLU A 113 -24.82 -61.25 -19.78
C GLU A 113 -24.30 -59.80 -19.56
N PRO A 114 -24.20 -59.31 -18.31
CA PRO A 114 -23.57 -58.03 -18.07
C PRO A 114 -22.10 -58.11 -18.49
N ALA A 115 -21.77 -57.40 -19.56
CA ALA A 115 -20.40 -57.17 -19.99
C ALA A 115 -19.60 -56.71 -18.77
N ALA A 116 -18.65 -57.55 -18.35
CA ALA A 116 -17.70 -57.25 -17.29
C ALA A 116 -17.14 -55.86 -17.56
N ALA A 117 -17.38 -54.94 -16.62
CA ALA A 117 -16.77 -53.63 -16.62
C ALA A 117 -15.27 -53.82 -16.84
N ALA A 118 -14.78 -53.34 -17.98
CA ALA A 118 -13.37 -53.35 -18.30
C ALA A 118 -12.65 -52.69 -17.11
N ALA A 119 -11.78 -53.45 -16.46
CA ALA A 119 -10.90 -52.92 -15.42
C ALA A 119 -10.23 -51.65 -15.96
N PRO A 120 -10.13 -50.57 -15.18
CA PRO A 120 -9.45 -49.37 -15.64
C PRO A 120 -8.06 -49.78 -16.10
N ALA A 121 -7.71 -49.39 -17.33
CA ALA A 121 -6.37 -49.58 -17.86
C ALA A 121 -5.34 -49.12 -16.82
N PRO A 122 -4.22 -49.85 -16.64
CA PRO A 122 -3.23 -49.46 -15.65
C PRO A 122 -2.85 -48.00 -15.89
N ALA A 123 -3.01 -47.16 -14.86
CA ALA A 123 -2.71 -45.74 -14.95
C ALA A 123 -1.30 -45.56 -15.51
N HIS A 124 -1.16 -44.79 -16.59
CA HIS A 124 0.12 -44.50 -17.22
C HIS A 124 1.11 -44.03 -16.12
N PRO A 125 2.37 -44.52 -16.08
CA PRO A 125 3.31 -44.23 -14.99
C PRO A 125 3.45 -42.73 -14.67
N GLU A 126 3.34 -41.90 -15.70
CA GLU A 126 3.34 -40.43 -15.59
C GLU A 126 2.07 -39.89 -14.89
N ALA A 127 0.88 -40.39 -15.24
CA ALA A 127 -0.36 -39.99 -14.59
C ALA A 127 -0.35 -40.34 -13.10
N ALA A 128 0.22 -41.49 -12.74
CA ALA A 128 0.42 -41.89 -11.34
C ALA A 128 1.41 -40.96 -10.61
N ALA A 129 2.43 -40.44 -11.29
CA ALA A 129 3.39 -39.49 -10.71
C ALA A 129 2.75 -38.12 -10.42
N TRP A 130 1.87 -37.63 -11.30
CA TRP A 130 1.10 -36.40 -11.07
C TRP A 130 0.05 -36.56 -9.98
N ALA A 131 -0.62 -37.70 -9.91
CA ALA A 131 -1.61 -38.00 -8.89
C ALA A 131 -1.04 -37.90 -7.46
N LYS A 132 0.26 -38.19 -7.26
CA LYS A 132 0.96 -38.01 -5.96
C LYS A 132 1.10 -36.55 -5.52
N LEU A 133 0.97 -35.61 -6.44
CA LEU A 133 0.91 -34.17 -6.15
C LEU A 133 -0.54 -33.66 -6.11
N GLY A 134 -1.54 -34.54 -6.28
CA GLY A 134 -2.94 -34.14 -6.45
C GLY A 134 -3.22 -33.47 -7.79
N ALA A 135 -2.35 -33.70 -8.78
CA ALA A 135 -2.48 -33.16 -10.13
C ALA A 135 -2.88 -34.26 -11.12
N GLU A 136 -3.43 -33.86 -12.25
CA GLU A 136 -3.84 -34.73 -13.35
C GLU A 136 -3.30 -34.22 -14.69
N LEU A 137 -3.19 -35.13 -15.65
CA LEU A 137 -3.02 -34.75 -17.05
C LEU A 137 -4.38 -34.35 -17.59
N TYR A 138 -4.52 -33.07 -17.95
CA TYR A 138 -5.77 -32.51 -18.43
C TYR A 138 -5.72 -32.31 -19.93
N GLU A 139 -6.68 -32.92 -20.64
CA GLU A 139 -6.85 -32.79 -22.08
C GLU A 139 -7.79 -31.61 -22.39
N PHE A 140 -7.33 -30.69 -23.23
CA PHE A 140 -8.10 -29.55 -23.70
C PHE A 140 -8.06 -29.49 -25.24
N PRO A 141 -9.03 -28.89 -25.95
CA PRO A 141 -9.02 -28.88 -27.42
C PRO A 141 -7.73 -28.36 -28.08
N ALA A 142 -6.98 -27.49 -27.40
CA ALA A 142 -5.71 -26.95 -27.87
C ALA A 142 -4.47 -27.79 -27.50
N GLY A 143 -4.64 -28.91 -26.79
CA GLY A 143 -3.58 -29.81 -26.32
C GLY A 143 -3.74 -30.17 -24.83
N SER A 144 -2.77 -30.89 -24.27
CA SER A 144 -2.75 -31.22 -22.85
C SER A 144 -1.71 -30.47 -22.04
N PHE A 145 -2.00 -30.35 -20.75
CA PHE A 145 -1.13 -29.76 -19.73
C PHE A 145 -1.46 -30.41 -18.37
N VAL A 146 -0.69 -30.12 -17.33
CA VAL A 146 -0.95 -30.62 -15.98
C VAL A 146 -1.86 -29.66 -15.25
N ARG A 147 -2.94 -30.17 -14.65
CA ARG A 147 -3.86 -29.38 -13.82
C ARG A 147 -3.89 -29.92 -12.40
N ARG A 148 -3.80 -29.04 -11.41
CA ARG A 148 -4.03 -29.36 -10.00
C ARG A 148 -5.20 -28.52 -9.50
N VAL A 149 -6.14 -29.14 -8.80
CA VAL A 149 -7.31 -28.43 -8.24
C VAL A 149 -7.38 -28.69 -6.75
N CYS A 150 -7.41 -27.62 -5.96
CA CYS A 150 -7.63 -27.66 -4.52
C CYS A 150 -8.90 -26.88 -4.20
N THR A 151 -9.73 -27.41 -3.30
CA THR A 151 -10.96 -26.75 -2.89
C THR A 151 -10.99 -26.60 -1.39
N TYR A 152 -11.37 -25.42 -0.94
CA TYR A 152 -11.49 -25.06 0.46
C TYR A 152 -12.94 -24.75 0.78
N PRO A 153 -13.45 -25.22 1.93
CA PRO A 153 -14.74 -24.75 2.40
C PRO A 153 -14.65 -23.25 2.72
N MET A 154 -15.79 -22.55 2.60
CA MET A 154 -15.86 -21.10 2.76
C MET A 154 -15.47 -20.62 4.16
N ASP A 155 -15.72 -21.44 5.18
CA ASP A 155 -15.35 -21.21 6.57
C ASP A 155 -13.91 -21.62 6.91
N ALA A 156 -13.12 -22.10 5.94
CA ALA A 156 -11.71 -22.35 6.14
C ALA A 156 -10.98 -21.06 6.50
N TYR A 157 -9.99 -21.17 7.38
CA TYR A 157 -9.16 -20.06 7.82
C TYR A 157 -7.81 -20.05 7.11
N HIS A 158 -7.35 -18.85 6.80
CA HIS A 158 -5.96 -18.58 6.44
C HIS A 158 -5.41 -17.50 7.36
N GLY A 159 -4.60 -17.93 8.33
CA GLY A 159 -4.27 -17.10 9.49
C GLY A 159 -5.53 -16.77 10.29
N ARG A 160 -5.78 -15.48 10.51
CA ARG A 160 -6.92 -14.99 11.31
C ARG A 160 -8.21 -14.74 10.51
N TYR A 161 -8.20 -14.90 9.18
CA TYR A 161 -9.34 -14.59 8.31
C TYR A 161 -9.95 -15.85 7.70
N ARG A 162 -11.27 -15.92 7.67
CA ARG A 162 -12.00 -16.91 6.87
C ARG A 162 -11.94 -16.57 5.39
N LEU A 163 -11.96 -17.58 4.53
CA LEU A 163 -11.96 -17.37 3.08
C LEU A 163 -13.24 -16.70 2.57
N ASP A 164 -14.36 -16.79 3.30
CA ASP A 164 -15.59 -16.07 2.96
C ASP A 164 -15.70 -14.67 3.54
N ALA A 165 -14.81 -14.24 4.44
CA ALA A 165 -14.86 -12.92 5.07
C ALA A 165 -14.83 -11.77 4.04
N LEU A 166 -14.26 -12.00 2.85
CA LEU A 166 -14.28 -11.02 1.76
C LEU A 166 -15.72 -10.67 1.31
N HIS A 167 -16.67 -11.61 1.38
CA HIS A 167 -18.04 -11.39 0.92
C HIS A 167 -18.76 -10.30 1.73
N GLU A 168 -18.38 -10.11 3.00
CA GLU A 168 -18.95 -9.10 3.88
C GLU A 168 -18.72 -7.67 3.36
N HIS A 169 -17.56 -7.44 2.74
CA HIS A 169 -17.09 -6.10 2.36
C HIS A 169 -16.52 -6.00 0.94
N VAL A 170 -16.78 -6.98 0.06
CA VAL A 170 -16.21 -7.02 -1.31
C VAL A 170 -16.49 -5.74 -2.11
N ARG A 171 -17.66 -5.13 -1.89
CA ARG A 171 -18.07 -3.88 -2.55
C ARG A 171 -17.16 -2.70 -2.25
N GLU A 172 -16.41 -2.73 -1.14
CA GLU A 172 -15.42 -1.71 -0.83
C GLU A 172 -14.29 -1.65 -1.88
N PHE A 173 -14.05 -2.73 -2.63
CA PHE A 173 -13.11 -2.69 -3.75
C PHE A 173 -13.52 -1.74 -4.88
N GLY A 174 -14.78 -1.32 -4.95
CA GLY A 174 -15.20 -0.22 -5.82
C GLY A 174 -14.40 1.07 -5.59
N ALA A 175 -13.80 1.27 -4.40
CA ALA A 175 -12.93 2.41 -4.14
C ALA A 175 -11.65 2.44 -5.00
N PHE A 176 -11.18 1.29 -5.51
CA PHE A 176 -10.03 1.22 -6.39
C PHE A 176 -10.37 1.59 -7.84
N HIS A 177 -11.61 1.36 -8.26
CA HIS A 177 -12.15 1.64 -9.59
C HIS A 177 -13.54 2.30 -9.49
N PRO A 178 -13.64 3.58 -9.10
CA PRO A 178 -14.94 4.22 -8.77
C PRO A 178 -15.94 4.33 -9.92
N GLU A 179 -15.45 4.28 -11.17
CA GLU A 179 -16.26 4.37 -12.38
C GLU A 179 -16.72 2.99 -12.90
N ALA A 180 -16.34 1.91 -12.21
CA ALA A 180 -16.67 0.55 -12.60
C ALA A 180 -17.96 0.07 -11.92
N GLU A 181 -18.55 -0.98 -12.50
CA GLU A 181 -19.65 -1.70 -11.86
C GLU A 181 -19.24 -2.29 -10.51
N PRO A 182 -20.20 -2.48 -9.57
CA PRO A 182 -19.93 -3.08 -8.27
C PRO A 182 -19.22 -4.43 -8.37
N VAL A 183 -18.28 -4.65 -7.46
CA VAL A 183 -17.48 -5.88 -7.39
C VAL A 183 -18.23 -6.93 -6.57
N ASP A 184 -18.43 -8.10 -7.15
CA ASP A 184 -18.89 -9.31 -6.45
C ASP A 184 -17.71 -10.28 -6.27
N ALA A 185 -17.76 -11.09 -5.22
CA ALA A 185 -16.65 -11.99 -4.87
C ALA A 185 -16.41 -13.05 -5.95
N GLU A 186 -17.47 -13.60 -6.53
CA GLU A 186 -17.43 -14.56 -7.64
C GLU A 186 -16.88 -13.95 -8.93
N GLY A 187 -16.86 -12.61 -9.04
CA GLY A 187 -16.25 -11.88 -10.15
C GLY A 187 -14.73 -11.68 -10.02
N LEU A 188 -14.12 -12.13 -8.91
CA LEU A 188 -12.69 -11.99 -8.65
C LEU A 188 -11.90 -13.23 -9.09
N LEU A 189 -10.84 -13.01 -9.87
CA LEU A 189 -9.81 -14.01 -10.18
C LEU A 189 -8.52 -13.67 -9.45
N PHE A 190 -8.18 -14.43 -8.41
CA PHE A 190 -6.89 -14.34 -7.74
C PHE A 190 -5.83 -15.02 -8.62
N PHE A 191 -4.65 -14.43 -8.75
CA PHE A 191 -3.67 -14.88 -9.74
C PHE A 191 -2.23 -14.66 -9.28
N ASP A 192 -1.38 -15.65 -9.56
CA ASP A 192 0.05 -15.68 -9.27
C ASP A 192 0.76 -16.63 -10.26
N THR A 193 2.03 -16.36 -10.61
CA THR A 193 2.78 -17.20 -11.56
C THR A 193 4.16 -17.59 -11.08
N GLU A 194 4.58 -18.78 -11.47
CA GLU A 194 6.00 -19.18 -11.40
C GLU A 194 6.58 -19.17 -12.82
N THR A 195 7.74 -18.53 -12.95
CA THR A 195 8.35 -18.25 -14.25
C THR A 195 9.79 -18.72 -14.30
N THR A 196 10.29 -19.03 -15.49
CA THR A 196 11.68 -19.52 -15.70
C THR A 196 12.79 -18.50 -15.37
N GLY A 197 12.45 -17.26 -15.01
CA GLY A 197 13.43 -16.23 -14.65
C GLY A 197 12.80 -14.97 -14.09
N LEU A 198 13.63 -14.06 -13.57
CA LEU A 198 13.16 -12.85 -12.86
C LEU A 198 12.93 -11.63 -13.78
N GLY A 199 12.94 -11.80 -15.09
CA GLY A 199 12.82 -10.71 -16.07
C GLY A 199 11.56 -10.80 -16.94
N VAL A 200 11.14 -9.67 -17.51
CA VAL A 200 9.97 -9.57 -18.43
C VAL A 200 10.36 -9.88 -19.89
N GLY A 201 11.56 -10.40 -20.13
CA GLY A 201 12.07 -10.68 -21.48
C GLY A 201 11.32 -11.82 -22.17
N ALA A 202 11.33 -11.83 -23.51
CA ALA A 202 10.60 -12.82 -24.34
C ALA A 202 10.98 -14.29 -24.07
N GLY A 203 12.13 -14.55 -23.44
CA GLY A 203 12.56 -15.89 -23.04
C GLY A 203 11.93 -16.37 -21.74
N ASN A 204 11.25 -15.51 -20.97
CA ASN A 204 10.60 -15.94 -19.74
C ASN A 204 9.26 -16.60 -20.04
N VAL A 205 9.07 -17.80 -19.49
CA VAL A 205 7.86 -18.62 -19.63
C VAL A 205 7.24 -18.78 -18.26
N ALA A 206 5.93 -18.50 -18.15
CA ALA A 206 5.15 -18.86 -16.97
C ALA A 206 4.89 -20.37 -17.03
N PHE A 207 5.67 -21.15 -16.31
CA PHE A 207 5.56 -22.61 -16.35
C PHE A 207 4.48 -23.13 -15.40
N LEU A 208 4.09 -22.32 -14.40
CA LEU A 208 2.96 -22.54 -13.51
C LEU A 208 2.13 -21.25 -13.46
N VAL A 209 0.83 -21.39 -13.70
CA VAL A 209 -0.14 -20.32 -13.49
C VAL A 209 -1.13 -20.77 -12.43
N GLY A 210 -1.09 -20.13 -11.26
CA GLY A 210 -2.07 -20.30 -10.20
C GLY A 210 -3.24 -19.34 -10.39
N ILE A 211 -4.46 -19.86 -10.30
CA ILE A 211 -5.68 -19.08 -10.23
C ILE A 211 -6.53 -19.50 -9.03
N GLY A 212 -7.15 -18.53 -8.38
CA GLY A 212 -8.11 -18.74 -7.30
C GLY A 212 -9.42 -18.03 -7.59
N TYR A 213 -10.54 -18.62 -7.21
CA TYR A 213 -11.86 -18.02 -7.40
C TYR A 213 -12.93 -18.68 -6.51
N TYR A 214 -14.07 -18.02 -6.34
CA TYR A 214 -15.22 -18.58 -5.62
C TYR A 214 -16.18 -19.27 -6.59
N GLU A 215 -16.56 -20.51 -6.29
CA GLU A 215 -17.50 -21.29 -7.10
C GLU A 215 -18.27 -22.27 -6.22
N ALA A 216 -19.59 -22.35 -6.41
CA ALA A 216 -20.48 -23.30 -5.73
C ALA A 216 -20.29 -23.35 -4.20
N GLY A 217 -20.10 -22.19 -3.55
CA GLY A 217 -19.90 -22.10 -2.11
C GLY A 217 -18.59 -22.71 -1.62
N ARG A 218 -17.53 -22.62 -2.44
CA ARG A 218 -16.15 -23.01 -2.11
C ARG A 218 -15.18 -21.98 -2.67
N PHE A 219 -14.01 -21.88 -2.05
CA PHE A 219 -12.85 -21.25 -2.68
C PHE A 219 -12.05 -22.33 -3.42
N VAL A 220 -11.85 -22.15 -4.72
CA VAL A 220 -11.16 -23.09 -5.59
C VAL A 220 -9.83 -22.48 -6.00
N VAL A 221 -8.76 -23.26 -5.88
CA VAL A 221 -7.44 -22.96 -6.44
C VAL A 221 -7.19 -23.95 -7.57
N GLU A 222 -7.06 -23.47 -8.80
CA GLU A 222 -6.59 -24.25 -9.93
C GLU A 222 -5.15 -23.82 -10.28
N GLN A 223 -4.28 -24.79 -10.53
CA GLN A 223 -2.91 -24.53 -10.95
C GLN A 223 -2.66 -25.23 -12.28
N LEU A 224 -2.23 -24.45 -13.26
CA LEU A 224 -2.00 -24.88 -14.64
C LEU A 224 -0.49 -24.94 -14.87
N PHE A 225 0.03 -26.13 -15.11
CA PHE A 225 1.46 -26.38 -15.25
C PHE A 225 1.78 -26.98 -16.61
N ILE A 226 2.85 -26.51 -17.24
CA ILE A 226 3.37 -27.08 -18.49
C ILE A 226 4.57 -27.98 -18.21
N ARG A 227 4.53 -29.20 -18.75
CA ARG A 227 5.62 -30.18 -18.66
C ARG A 227 6.76 -29.84 -19.62
N HIS A 228 6.42 -29.18 -20.72
CA HIS A 228 7.35 -28.66 -21.69
C HIS A 228 6.75 -27.47 -22.45
N PRO A 229 7.56 -26.58 -23.06
CA PRO A 229 7.07 -25.34 -23.68
C PRO A 229 5.98 -25.51 -24.74
N ALA A 230 5.89 -26.65 -25.42
CA ALA A 230 4.85 -26.88 -26.44
C ALA A 230 3.42 -26.98 -25.87
N GLU A 231 3.25 -27.12 -24.55
CA GLU A 231 1.93 -27.16 -23.88
C GLU A 231 1.40 -25.77 -23.54
N GLU A 232 2.23 -24.73 -23.65
CA GLU A 232 1.87 -23.37 -23.26
C GLU A 232 0.60 -22.89 -23.97
N ARG A 233 0.46 -23.18 -25.27
CA ARG A 233 -0.74 -22.82 -26.02
C ARG A 233 -2.01 -23.42 -25.43
N ALA A 234 -1.95 -24.67 -24.97
CA ALA A 234 -3.09 -25.37 -24.38
C ALA A 234 -3.48 -24.74 -23.03
N MET A 235 -2.48 -24.50 -22.18
CA MET A 235 -2.65 -23.82 -20.89
C MET A 235 -3.24 -22.41 -21.05
N LEU A 236 -2.69 -21.61 -21.97
CA LEU A 236 -3.16 -20.24 -22.21
C LEU A 236 -4.58 -20.22 -22.78
N ALA A 237 -4.93 -21.14 -23.68
CA ALA A 237 -6.27 -21.21 -24.25
C ALA A 237 -7.31 -21.57 -23.18
N TYR A 238 -6.98 -22.50 -22.28
CA TYR A 238 -7.82 -22.80 -21.13
C TYR A 238 -7.98 -21.58 -20.21
N LEU A 239 -6.87 -20.87 -19.93
CA LEU A 239 -6.90 -19.67 -19.08
C LEU A 239 -7.74 -18.54 -19.69
N GLU A 240 -7.62 -18.31 -21.01
CA GLU A 240 -8.44 -17.34 -21.75
C GLU A 240 -9.93 -17.62 -21.57
N GLU A 241 -10.37 -18.86 -21.80
CA GLU A 241 -11.78 -19.27 -21.61
C GLU A 241 -12.21 -19.07 -20.15
N LYS A 242 -11.36 -19.45 -19.19
CA LYS A 242 -11.67 -19.31 -17.76
C LYS A 242 -11.83 -17.84 -17.37
N MET A 243 -10.96 -16.97 -17.89
CA MET A 243 -10.94 -15.54 -17.58
C MET A 243 -12.25 -14.86 -17.96
N GLU A 244 -12.95 -15.29 -19.01
CA GLU A 244 -14.22 -14.71 -19.50
C GLU A 244 -15.27 -14.51 -18.40
N ARG A 245 -15.25 -15.35 -17.37
CA ARG A 245 -16.20 -15.34 -16.25
C ARG A 245 -15.99 -14.20 -15.26
N PHE A 246 -14.79 -13.62 -15.22
CA PHE A 246 -14.38 -12.69 -14.16
C PHE A 246 -14.38 -11.25 -14.64
N THR A 247 -14.52 -10.32 -13.70
CA THR A 247 -14.48 -8.87 -13.95
C THR A 247 -13.19 -8.25 -13.44
N HIS A 248 -12.54 -8.89 -12.45
CA HIS A 248 -11.34 -8.39 -11.80
C HIS A 248 -10.27 -9.46 -11.70
N ILE A 249 -9.01 -9.02 -11.77
CA ILE A 249 -7.86 -9.81 -11.36
C ILE A 249 -7.30 -9.24 -10.08
N VAL A 250 -7.03 -10.12 -9.11
CA VAL A 250 -6.38 -9.80 -7.85
C VAL A 250 -5.01 -10.47 -7.83
N SER A 251 -3.95 -9.70 -7.58
CA SER A 251 -2.60 -10.26 -7.45
C SER A 251 -1.74 -9.46 -6.47
N TYR A 252 -0.53 -9.95 -6.18
CA TYR A 252 0.46 -9.23 -5.38
C TYR A 252 1.68 -8.89 -6.23
N ASN A 253 1.87 -7.62 -6.57
CA ASN A 253 2.89 -7.14 -7.51
C ASN A 253 2.72 -7.63 -8.97
N GLY A 254 1.63 -8.32 -9.28
CA GLY A 254 1.44 -8.90 -10.61
C GLY A 254 1.18 -7.88 -11.70
N ARG A 255 0.77 -6.64 -11.39
CA ARG A 255 0.62 -5.60 -12.43
C ARG A 255 1.95 -5.26 -13.10
N THR A 256 3.03 -5.34 -12.35
CA THR A 256 4.38 -4.97 -12.83
C THR A 256 5.18 -6.20 -13.28
N PHE A 257 4.86 -7.39 -12.77
CA PHE A 257 5.64 -8.60 -12.99
C PHE A 257 4.87 -9.66 -13.79
N ASP A 258 3.95 -10.39 -13.13
CA ASP A 258 3.30 -11.57 -13.67
C ASP A 258 2.43 -11.28 -14.90
N TRP A 259 1.63 -10.21 -14.83
CA TRP A 259 0.66 -9.87 -15.86
C TRP A 259 1.33 -9.46 -17.19
N PRO A 260 2.33 -8.56 -17.21
CA PRO A 260 3.08 -8.29 -18.44
C PRO A 260 3.73 -9.53 -19.07
N ILE A 261 4.21 -10.48 -18.25
CA ILE A 261 4.77 -11.74 -18.75
C ILE A 261 3.69 -12.53 -19.47
N LEU A 262 2.54 -12.75 -18.83
CA LEU A 262 1.41 -13.48 -19.40
C LEU A 262 0.89 -12.82 -20.70
N GLN A 263 0.77 -11.49 -20.72
CA GLN A 263 0.40 -10.73 -21.92
C GLN A 263 1.35 -10.99 -23.09
N ASN A 264 2.66 -10.99 -22.82
CA ASN A 264 3.66 -11.32 -23.83
C ASN A 264 3.53 -12.77 -24.30
N ARG A 265 3.19 -13.72 -23.41
CA ARG A 265 2.97 -15.13 -23.79
C ARG A 265 1.77 -15.31 -24.71
N PHE A 266 0.66 -14.60 -24.47
CA PHE A 266 -0.48 -14.58 -25.41
C PHE A 266 -0.06 -14.08 -26.78
N ILE A 267 0.71 -12.98 -26.85
CA ILE A 267 1.20 -12.42 -28.12
C ILE A 267 2.09 -13.43 -28.86
N LEU A 268 3.03 -14.08 -28.17
CA LEU A 268 3.93 -15.08 -28.75
C LEU A 268 3.17 -16.31 -29.28
N ASN A 269 2.07 -16.69 -28.62
CA ASN A 269 1.17 -17.76 -29.05
C ASN A 269 0.12 -17.30 -30.09
N ARG A 270 0.21 -16.05 -30.57
CA ARG A 270 -0.72 -15.42 -31.52
C ARG A 270 -2.17 -15.43 -31.05
N MET A 271 -2.37 -15.31 -29.74
CA MET A 271 -3.66 -15.19 -29.09
C MET A 271 -3.93 -13.71 -28.77
N ARG A 272 -5.21 -13.32 -28.77
CA ARG A 272 -5.63 -11.93 -28.49
C ARG A 272 -6.85 -11.93 -27.57
N PRO A 273 -6.73 -12.44 -26.34
CA PRO A 273 -7.80 -12.34 -25.36
C PRO A 273 -8.17 -10.88 -25.10
N ASP A 274 -9.46 -10.63 -24.85
CA ASP A 274 -9.94 -9.32 -24.38
C ASP A 274 -9.60 -9.16 -22.89
N ILE A 275 -8.32 -8.93 -22.63
CA ILE A 275 -7.76 -8.80 -21.28
C ILE A 275 -7.95 -7.40 -20.70
N ASP A 276 -8.18 -6.39 -21.55
CA ASP A 276 -8.34 -5.00 -21.16
C ASP A 276 -9.66 -4.76 -20.42
N ARG A 277 -10.62 -5.68 -20.53
CA ARG A 277 -11.87 -5.65 -19.75
C ARG A 277 -11.67 -5.96 -18.26
N LEU A 278 -10.57 -6.62 -17.88
CA LEU A 278 -10.33 -7.04 -16.51
C LEU A 278 -9.71 -5.91 -15.69
N LEU A 279 -10.38 -5.57 -14.58
CA LEU A 279 -9.90 -4.54 -13.67
C LEU A 279 -8.91 -5.13 -12.67
N HIS A 280 -7.71 -4.54 -12.60
CA HIS A 280 -6.63 -5.08 -11.79
C HIS A 280 -6.60 -4.46 -10.38
N LEU A 281 -6.70 -5.32 -9.37
CA LEU A 281 -6.46 -5.06 -7.95
C LEU A 281 -5.10 -5.65 -7.53
N ASP A 282 -4.05 -4.84 -7.60
CA ASP A 282 -2.71 -5.24 -7.14
C ASP A 282 -2.52 -4.84 -5.67
N LEU A 283 -2.50 -5.86 -4.80
CA LEU A 283 -2.50 -5.72 -3.34
C LEU A 283 -1.16 -5.25 -2.77
N LEU A 284 -0.07 -5.22 -3.55
CA LEU A 284 1.21 -4.69 -3.10
C LEU A 284 1.11 -3.18 -2.79
N HIS A 285 0.33 -2.44 -3.57
CA HIS A 285 0.19 -0.99 -3.41
C HIS A 285 -0.52 -0.59 -2.10
N PRO A 286 -1.72 -1.12 -1.77
CA PRO A 286 -2.33 -0.87 -0.46
C PRO A 286 -1.43 -1.37 0.66
N SER A 287 -0.81 -2.56 0.52
CA SER A 287 0.12 -3.09 1.53
C SER A 287 1.31 -2.15 1.80
N ARG A 288 1.91 -1.57 0.76
CA ARG A 288 2.96 -0.55 0.88
C ARG A 288 2.44 0.71 1.55
N SER A 289 1.26 1.20 1.15
CA SER A 289 0.63 2.39 1.72
C SER A 289 0.38 2.24 3.22
N LEU A 290 -0.03 1.06 3.66
CA LEU A 290 -0.33 0.77 5.06
C LEU A 290 0.95 0.47 5.86
N TRP A 291 1.84 -0.43 5.39
CA TRP A 291 2.81 -1.08 6.30
C TRP A 291 4.31 -0.89 6.04
N LYS A 292 4.74 -0.33 4.89
CA LYS A 292 6.16 0.03 4.60
C LYS A 292 6.99 0.64 5.75
N HIS A 293 6.41 1.34 6.71
CA HIS A 293 7.17 1.92 7.85
C HIS A 293 7.01 1.17 9.17
N SER A 294 6.00 0.30 9.30
CA SER A 294 5.81 -0.56 10.46
C SER A 294 6.37 -1.96 10.26
N MET A 295 6.82 -2.28 9.05
CA MET A 295 7.38 -3.58 8.70
C MET A 295 8.74 -3.43 8.00
N PRO A 296 9.69 -4.35 8.25
CA PRO A 296 11.00 -4.35 7.59
C PRO A 296 10.90 -4.65 6.08
N SER A 297 9.88 -5.42 5.69
CA SER A 297 9.61 -5.77 4.30
C SER A 297 8.10 -5.93 4.09
N VAL A 298 7.65 -5.59 2.88
CA VAL A 298 6.26 -5.76 2.43
C VAL A 298 6.21 -6.76 1.27
N ARG A 299 7.00 -7.85 1.39
CA ARG A 299 6.82 -9.04 0.55
C ARG A 299 5.64 -9.86 1.11
N LEU A 300 4.94 -10.61 0.25
CA LEU A 300 3.70 -11.30 0.61
C LEU A 300 3.87 -12.17 1.87
N GLY A 301 4.87 -13.05 1.90
CA GLY A 301 5.14 -13.89 3.09
C GLY A 301 5.38 -13.12 4.39
N LYS A 302 5.91 -11.88 4.33
CA LYS A 302 6.05 -11.03 5.54
C LYS A 302 4.75 -10.33 5.92
N VAL A 303 3.92 -9.98 4.94
CA VAL A 303 2.57 -9.45 5.15
C VAL A 303 1.66 -10.50 5.78
N GLU A 304 1.74 -11.75 5.34
CA GLU A 304 1.01 -12.86 5.94
C GLU A 304 1.33 -13.02 7.43
N GLU A 305 2.61 -13.12 7.77
CA GLU A 305 3.07 -13.28 9.15
C GLU A 305 2.57 -12.14 10.03
N ALA A 306 2.78 -10.89 9.62
CA ALA A 306 2.48 -9.73 10.45
C ALA A 306 0.99 -9.33 10.47
N GLN A 307 0.30 -9.45 9.33
CA GLN A 307 -1.06 -8.88 9.15
C GLN A 307 -2.14 -9.95 9.07
N LEU A 308 -1.83 -11.16 8.60
CA LEU A 308 -2.77 -12.29 8.61
C LEU A 308 -2.53 -13.20 9.82
N GLY A 309 -1.36 -13.14 10.45
CA GLY A 309 -0.98 -14.10 11.51
C GLY A 309 -0.73 -15.49 10.95
N TYR A 310 -0.37 -15.60 9.69
CA TYR A 310 -0.05 -16.86 9.02
C TYR A 310 1.47 -16.97 8.86
N ALA A 311 2.09 -17.86 9.63
CA ALA A 311 3.51 -18.16 9.51
C ALA A 311 3.68 -19.37 8.59
N ARG A 312 4.49 -19.24 7.54
CA ARG A 312 4.77 -20.34 6.62
C ARG A 312 5.74 -21.32 7.28
N GLU A 313 5.30 -22.55 7.52
CA GLU A 313 6.16 -23.68 7.90
C GLU A 313 6.74 -24.33 6.62
N ASP A 314 8.06 -24.57 6.64
CA ASP A 314 8.83 -25.28 5.60
C ASP A 314 8.57 -24.80 4.16
N ASP A 315 8.54 -23.48 3.96
CA ASP A 315 8.30 -22.92 2.63
C ASP A 315 9.56 -22.99 1.75
N VAL A 316 9.40 -23.54 0.54
CA VAL A 316 10.41 -23.35 -0.51
C VAL A 316 10.39 -21.86 -0.85
N SER A 317 11.55 -21.22 -0.79
CA SER A 317 11.65 -19.86 -1.31
C SER A 317 11.27 -19.89 -2.78
N GLY A 318 10.24 -19.14 -3.20
CA GLY A 318 9.83 -19.03 -4.60
C GLY A 318 10.98 -18.64 -5.55
N ALA A 319 12.07 -18.07 -5.00
CA ALA A 319 13.31 -17.84 -5.74
C ALA A 319 13.95 -19.13 -6.32
N PHE A 320 13.63 -20.31 -5.80
CA PHE A 320 14.12 -21.61 -6.29
C PHE A 320 13.16 -22.28 -7.30
N ALA A 321 11.98 -21.72 -7.53
CA ALA A 321 11.01 -22.31 -8.46
C ALA A 321 11.57 -22.48 -9.89
N PRO A 322 12.33 -21.52 -10.47
CA PRO A 322 12.97 -21.71 -11.77
C PRO A 322 13.94 -22.89 -11.79
N GLU A 323 14.80 -23.01 -10.78
CA GLU A 323 15.80 -24.09 -10.68
C GLU A 323 15.14 -25.46 -10.51
N LEU A 324 14.07 -25.55 -9.72
CA LEU A 324 13.32 -26.78 -9.53
C LEU A 324 12.60 -27.21 -10.81
N TYR A 325 12.10 -26.26 -11.61
CA TYR A 325 11.53 -26.56 -12.92
C TYR A 325 12.59 -27.08 -13.90
N VAL A 326 13.78 -26.48 -13.93
CA VAL A 326 14.91 -27.00 -14.72
C VAL A 326 15.31 -28.41 -14.28
N LEU A 327 15.36 -28.67 -12.97
CA LEU A 327 15.65 -29.99 -12.42
C LEU A 327 14.59 -31.02 -12.83
N TYR A 328 13.31 -30.63 -12.79
CA TYR A 328 12.21 -31.46 -13.28
C TYR A 328 12.37 -31.80 -14.77
N LEU A 329 12.70 -30.82 -15.62
CA LEU A 329 12.94 -31.07 -17.05
C LEU A 329 14.11 -32.01 -17.30
N ALA A 330 15.13 -31.98 -16.44
CA ALA A 330 16.32 -32.84 -16.56
C ALA A 330 16.08 -34.26 -16.06
N GLU A 331 15.37 -34.44 -14.94
CA GLU A 331 15.21 -35.74 -14.28
C GLU A 331 13.86 -36.43 -14.53
N GLY A 332 12.84 -35.69 -14.96
CA GLY A 332 11.46 -36.17 -15.14
C GLY A 332 10.74 -36.53 -13.83
N LYS A 333 11.32 -36.22 -12.66
CA LYS A 333 10.74 -36.56 -11.34
C LYS A 333 9.80 -35.45 -10.88
N THR A 334 8.51 -35.75 -10.73
CA THR A 334 7.50 -34.77 -10.32
C THR A 334 7.64 -34.32 -8.86
N ASP A 335 8.20 -35.14 -7.99
CA ASP A 335 8.32 -34.85 -6.54
C ASP A 335 9.14 -33.58 -6.24
N VAL A 336 10.08 -33.21 -7.12
CA VAL A 336 10.90 -31.98 -6.95
C VAL A 336 10.05 -30.70 -7.03
N LEU A 337 8.88 -30.76 -7.68
CA LEU A 337 7.97 -29.64 -7.86
C LEU A 337 6.97 -29.47 -6.71
N ARG A 338 6.93 -30.39 -5.74
CA ARG A 338 5.94 -30.37 -4.66
C ARG A 338 5.93 -29.02 -3.92
N GLY A 339 7.10 -28.50 -3.60
CA GLY A 339 7.23 -27.20 -2.93
C GLY A 339 6.73 -26.03 -3.78
N VAL A 340 6.93 -26.08 -5.10
CA VAL A 340 6.48 -25.02 -6.03
C VAL A 340 4.95 -24.96 -6.09
N PHE A 341 4.27 -26.11 -6.24
CA PHE A 341 2.81 -26.14 -6.20
C PHE A 341 2.24 -25.68 -4.86
N VAL A 342 2.85 -26.09 -3.74
CA VAL A 342 2.40 -25.68 -2.39
C VAL A 342 2.61 -24.18 -2.17
N HIS A 343 3.74 -23.62 -2.65
CA HIS A 343 4.02 -22.19 -2.55
C HIS A 343 2.99 -21.36 -3.31
N ASN A 344 2.80 -21.64 -4.60
CA ASN A 344 1.84 -20.92 -5.43
C ASN A 344 0.39 -21.09 -4.93
N GLU A 345 0.01 -22.28 -4.44
CA GLU A 345 -1.30 -22.49 -3.79
C GLU A 345 -1.49 -21.55 -2.60
N ARG A 346 -0.50 -21.51 -1.69
CA ARG A 346 -0.53 -20.65 -0.50
C ARG A 346 -0.62 -19.18 -0.89
N ASP A 347 0.18 -18.73 -1.85
CA ASP A 347 0.16 -17.34 -2.34
C ASP A 347 -1.24 -16.95 -2.83
N ILE A 348 -1.92 -17.81 -3.61
CA ILE A 348 -3.30 -17.57 -4.07
C ILE A 348 -4.29 -17.49 -2.90
N VAL A 349 -4.22 -18.40 -1.93
CA VAL A 349 -5.09 -18.39 -0.73
C VAL A 349 -4.84 -17.12 0.11
N SER A 350 -3.59 -16.70 0.23
CA SER A 350 -3.19 -15.47 0.91
C SER A 350 -3.75 -14.22 0.25
N LEU A 351 -3.87 -14.19 -1.08
CA LEU A 351 -4.50 -13.07 -1.78
C LEU A 351 -5.97 -12.90 -1.39
N ALA A 352 -6.71 -14.00 -1.23
CA ALA A 352 -8.12 -13.95 -0.79
C ALA A 352 -8.23 -13.44 0.66
N ALA A 353 -7.42 -13.95 1.59
CA ALA A 353 -7.40 -13.50 2.98
C ALA A 353 -6.93 -12.04 3.12
N LEU A 354 -5.91 -11.63 2.38
CA LEU A 354 -5.42 -10.26 2.34
C LEU A 354 -6.46 -9.29 1.75
N SER A 355 -7.24 -9.76 0.77
CA SER A 355 -8.35 -8.99 0.21
C SER A 355 -9.44 -8.73 1.25
N ALA A 356 -9.78 -9.75 2.04
CA ALA A 356 -10.71 -9.59 3.16
C ALA A 356 -10.19 -8.53 4.16
N LEU A 357 -8.91 -8.57 4.52
CA LEU A 357 -8.32 -7.55 5.40
C LEU A 357 -8.39 -6.14 4.80
N ILE A 358 -8.03 -5.98 3.53
CA ILE A 358 -8.02 -4.65 2.88
C ILE A 358 -9.44 -4.07 2.81
N THR A 359 -10.44 -4.88 2.49
CA THR A 359 -11.84 -4.43 2.45
C THR A 359 -12.37 -4.07 3.85
N ARG A 360 -11.97 -4.80 4.90
CA ARG A 360 -12.30 -4.44 6.29
C ARG A 360 -11.72 -3.09 6.72
N TYR A 361 -10.52 -2.73 6.29
CA TYR A 361 -9.99 -1.38 6.54
C TYR A 361 -10.81 -0.29 5.83
N LEU A 362 -11.32 -0.57 4.63
CA LEU A 362 -12.17 0.39 3.90
C LEU A 362 -13.56 0.52 4.53
N ALA A 363 -14.05 -0.55 5.15
CA ALA A 363 -15.33 -0.62 5.84
C ALA A 363 -15.31 -0.11 7.30
N ASP A 364 -14.16 0.31 7.84
CA ASP A 364 -13.96 0.62 9.26
C ASP A 364 -14.23 -0.54 10.24
N GLU A 365 -14.07 -1.77 9.77
CA GLU A 365 -14.37 -3.00 10.53
C GLU A 365 -13.11 -3.68 11.10
N GLU A 366 -11.92 -3.23 10.72
CA GLU A 366 -10.67 -3.78 11.25
C GLU A 366 -10.29 -3.15 12.61
N PRO A 367 -10.00 -3.95 13.66
CA PRO A 367 -9.65 -3.44 14.99
C PRO A 367 -8.47 -2.45 14.98
N LEU A 368 -8.63 -1.34 15.69
CA LEU A 368 -7.66 -0.24 15.74
C LEU A 368 -6.85 -0.23 17.04
N GLU A 369 -7.26 -0.96 18.07
CA GLU A 369 -6.61 -1.12 19.36
C GLU A 369 -5.10 -1.46 19.23
N PRO A 370 -4.68 -2.46 18.42
CA PRO A 370 -3.26 -2.82 18.34
C PRO A 370 -2.41 -1.85 17.51
N LYS A 371 -3.01 -0.86 16.84
CA LYS A 371 -2.29 0.02 15.89
C LYS A 371 -1.48 1.09 16.59
N SER A 372 -0.20 1.23 16.25
CA SER A 372 0.60 2.35 16.74
C SER A 372 0.10 3.68 16.16
N PRO A 373 0.45 4.84 16.73
CA PRO A 373 0.13 6.13 16.13
C PRO A 373 0.71 6.31 14.72
N GLY A 374 1.83 5.62 14.43
CA GLY A 374 2.42 5.53 13.09
C GLY A 374 1.53 4.77 12.11
N ASP A 375 0.99 3.62 12.53
CA ASP A 375 0.08 2.83 11.70
C ASP A 375 -1.22 3.59 11.42
N LEU A 376 -1.81 4.21 12.45
CA LEU A 376 -3.01 5.03 12.32
C LEU A 376 -2.80 6.19 11.35
N PHE A 377 -1.64 6.85 11.38
CA PHE A 377 -1.32 7.90 10.42
C PHE A 377 -1.34 7.40 8.97
N ARG A 378 -0.79 6.21 8.73
CA ARG A 378 -0.71 5.64 7.39
C ARG A 378 -2.05 5.13 6.91
N LEU A 379 -2.82 4.49 7.78
CA LEU A 379 -4.19 4.08 7.51
C LEU A 379 -5.07 5.31 7.17
N GLY A 380 -5.02 6.35 7.99
CA GLY A 380 -5.75 7.59 7.75
C GLY A 380 -5.37 8.27 6.43
N GLN A 381 -4.08 8.38 6.12
CA GLN A 381 -3.63 8.90 4.82
C GLN A 381 -4.06 8.04 3.64
N TRP A 382 -4.05 6.72 3.80
CA TRP A 382 -4.52 5.81 2.75
C TRP A 382 -6.03 5.99 2.54
N LEU A 383 -6.83 6.10 3.59
CA LEU A 383 -8.27 6.35 3.50
C LEU A 383 -8.60 7.72 2.86
N LEU A 384 -7.82 8.78 3.12
CA LEU A 384 -7.94 10.04 2.36
C LEU A 384 -7.75 9.81 0.86
N LYS A 385 -6.76 8.99 0.48
CA LYS A 385 -6.48 8.64 -0.93
C LYS A 385 -7.60 7.83 -1.56
N MET A 386 -8.29 7.01 -0.77
CA MET A 386 -9.45 6.22 -1.16
C MET A 386 -10.78 7.00 -1.04
N ASN A 387 -10.72 8.32 -0.82
CA ASN A 387 -11.85 9.23 -0.65
C ASN A 387 -12.82 8.82 0.50
N ARG A 388 -12.32 8.14 1.52
CA ARG A 388 -13.05 7.77 2.74
C ARG A 388 -12.83 8.83 3.82
N LEU A 389 -13.35 10.04 3.57
CA LEU A 389 -13.02 11.22 4.38
C LEU A 389 -13.44 11.09 5.86
N PRO A 390 -14.66 10.65 6.21
CA PRO A 390 -15.06 10.54 7.63
C PRO A 390 -14.20 9.54 8.41
N SER A 391 -13.97 8.36 7.81
CA SER A 391 -13.10 7.31 8.33
C SER A 391 -11.67 7.79 8.54
N ALA A 392 -11.12 8.46 7.53
CA ALA A 392 -9.78 9.01 7.59
C ALA A 392 -9.60 10.04 8.72
N GLU A 393 -10.56 10.96 8.87
CA GLU A 393 -10.53 11.96 9.93
C GLU A 393 -10.59 11.31 11.31
N LYS A 394 -11.52 10.37 11.52
CA LYS A 394 -11.63 9.58 12.76
C LYS A 394 -10.32 8.87 13.12
N ILE A 395 -9.68 8.23 12.14
CA ILE A 395 -8.44 7.47 12.36
C ILE A 395 -7.24 8.37 12.63
N LEU A 396 -7.12 9.49 11.93
CA LEU A 396 -6.07 10.48 12.18
C LEU A 396 -6.25 11.13 13.55
N GLU A 397 -7.49 11.34 13.99
CA GLU A 397 -7.80 11.84 15.32
C GLU A 397 -7.41 10.88 16.43
N LEU A 398 -7.76 9.60 16.26
CA LEU A 398 -7.35 8.56 17.19
C LEU A 398 -5.82 8.49 17.30
N GLY A 399 -5.12 8.58 16.15
CA GLY A 399 -3.67 8.59 16.11
C GLY A 399 -3.05 9.79 16.81
N PHE A 400 -3.63 10.98 16.66
CA PHE A 400 -3.22 12.17 17.38
C PHE A 400 -3.46 12.06 18.89
N SER A 401 -4.60 11.53 19.31
CA SER A 401 -4.93 11.33 20.73
C SER A 401 -3.92 10.39 21.40
N ARG A 402 -3.61 9.25 20.76
CA ARG A 402 -2.57 8.32 21.26
C ARG A 402 -1.18 8.92 21.28
N LEU A 403 -0.86 9.81 20.33
CA LEU A 403 0.40 10.57 20.39
C LEU A 403 0.44 11.41 21.66
N GLN A 404 -0.64 12.12 22.01
CA GLN A 404 -0.71 12.95 23.21
C GLN A 404 -0.48 12.14 24.48
N GLU A 405 -1.19 11.02 24.64
CA GLU A 405 -1.05 10.08 25.78
C GLU A 405 0.41 9.63 25.97
N GLN A 406 1.08 9.18 24.90
CA GLN A 406 2.50 8.79 24.96
C GLN A 406 3.42 9.93 25.41
N GLY A 407 3.04 11.19 25.17
CA GLY A 407 3.82 12.35 25.59
C GLY A 407 3.72 12.65 27.07
N GLU A 408 2.59 12.32 27.69
CA GLU A 408 2.33 12.49 29.11
C GLU A 408 3.07 11.42 29.93
N GLU A 409 3.18 10.21 29.39
CA GLU A 409 3.91 9.09 29.99
C GLU A 409 5.45 9.21 29.87
N GLY A 410 5.96 10.31 29.29
CA GLY A 410 7.40 10.55 29.15
C GLY A 410 8.07 9.79 28.00
N HIS A 411 7.30 9.14 27.12
CA HIS A 411 7.86 8.46 25.94
C HIS A 411 8.33 9.46 24.87
N THR A 412 9.54 9.24 24.36
CA THR A 412 10.06 10.01 23.23
C THR A 412 9.44 9.48 21.93
N VAL A 413 8.64 10.31 21.29
CA VAL A 413 8.02 9.98 19.99
C VAL A 413 8.99 10.35 18.86
N SER A 414 8.97 9.55 17.78
CA SER A 414 9.73 9.86 16.57
C SER A 414 9.44 11.27 16.05
N ALA A 415 10.50 12.07 15.87
CA ALA A 415 10.40 13.43 15.35
C ALA A 415 9.81 13.47 13.92
N ASP A 416 10.10 12.45 13.10
CA ASP A 416 9.54 12.31 11.76
C ASP A 416 8.02 12.13 11.81
N LEU A 417 7.52 11.30 12.74
CA LEU A 417 6.08 11.08 12.88
C LEU A 417 5.33 12.35 13.30
N LEU A 418 5.87 13.09 14.29
CA LEU A 418 5.29 14.36 14.72
C LEU A 418 5.26 15.39 13.59
N LEU A 419 6.32 15.48 12.79
CA LEU A 419 6.35 16.37 11.62
C LEU A 419 5.28 16.01 10.59
N ARG A 420 5.08 14.71 10.34
CA ARG A 420 4.07 14.24 9.39
C ARG A 420 2.65 14.56 9.83
N TYR A 421 2.30 14.33 11.11
CA TYR A 421 1.01 14.76 11.66
C TYR A 421 0.85 16.28 11.62
N ALA A 422 1.89 17.05 11.95
CA ALA A 422 1.82 18.51 11.92
C ALA A 422 1.60 19.04 10.49
N ALA A 423 2.28 18.45 9.50
CA ALA A 423 2.09 18.78 8.10
C ALA A 423 0.66 18.46 7.62
N TYR A 424 0.10 17.32 8.06
CA TYR A 424 -1.30 16.97 7.80
C TYR A 424 -2.25 18.02 8.39
N TYR A 425 -2.20 18.29 9.69
CA TYR A 425 -3.12 19.21 10.34
C TYR A 425 -2.98 20.66 9.85
N LYS A 426 -1.77 21.08 9.48
CA LYS A 426 -1.53 22.36 8.80
C LYS A 426 -2.31 22.43 7.48
N LYS A 427 -2.25 21.36 6.66
CA LYS A 427 -2.95 21.29 5.36
C LYS A 427 -4.47 21.20 5.55
N ALA A 428 -4.93 20.49 6.57
CA ALA A 428 -6.35 20.38 6.94
C ALA A 428 -6.92 21.68 7.54
N GLY A 429 -6.09 22.69 7.81
CA GLY A 429 -6.52 23.96 8.41
C GLY A 429 -6.72 23.91 9.94
N VAL A 430 -6.52 22.75 10.57
CA VAL A 430 -6.58 22.55 12.03
C VAL A 430 -5.27 23.01 12.66
N ARG A 431 -5.07 24.32 12.68
CA ARG A 431 -3.77 24.94 13.03
C ARG A 431 -3.33 24.64 14.47
N ASP A 432 -4.26 24.58 15.41
CA ASP A 432 -3.94 24.44 16.83
C ASP A 432 -3.19 23.12 17.12
N ARG A 433 -3.62 22.01 16.50
CA ARG A 433 -2.93 20.72 16.60
C ARG A 433 -1.54 20.74 15.96
N ALA A 434 -1.40 21.40 14.81
CA ALA A 434 -0.09 21.53 14.17
C ALA A 434 0.90 22.31 15.05
N VAL A 435 0.45 23.40 15.68
CA VAL A 435 1.21 24.20 16.64
C VAL A 435 1.62 23.38 17.86
N GLU A 436 0.71 22.57 18.39
CA GLU A 436 0.99 21.67 19.50
C GLU A 436 2.12 20.68 19.17
N LEU A 437 2.05 20.04 18.00
CA LEU A 437 3.05 19.06 17.55
C LEU A 437 4.43 19.70 17.32
N TRP A 438 4.49 20.86 16.66
CA TRP A 438 5.77 21.58 16.50
C TRP A 438 6.34 22.05 17.84
N THR A 439 5.48 22.49 18.76
CA THR A 439 5.92 22.88 20.10
C THR A 439 6.48 21.68 20.86
N ARG A 440 5.82 20.54 20.78
CA ARG A 440 6.28 19.28 21.37
C ARG A 440 7.62 18.84 20.80
N LEU A 441 7.83 18.93 19.49
CA LEU A 441 9.11 18.65 18.83
C LEU A 441 10.27 19.45 19.45
N ILE A 442 10.07 20.76 19.66
CA ILE A 442 11.08 21.65 20.27
C ILE A 442 11.31 21.32 21.75
N ARG A 443 10.26 20.93 22.47
CA ARG A 443 10.36 20.49 23.88
C ARG A 443 11.14 19.18 24.00
N GLN A 444 10.81 18.18 23.19
CA GLN A 444 11.41 16.83 23.22
C GLN A 444 12.91 16.84 22.88
N ALA A 445 13.35 17.66 21.92
CA ALA A 445 14.77 17.72 21.57
C ALA A 445 15.67 18.16 22.75
N GLY A 446 15.09 18.83 23.76
CA GLY A 446 15.83 19.18 24.96
C GLY A 446 17.03 20.09 24.68
N SER A 447 17.90 20.29 25.67
CA SER A 447 19.12 21.08 25.46
C SER A 447 20.25 20.26 24.82
N ALA A 448 20.05 18.94 24.68
CA ALA A 448 21.05 17.96 24.24
C ALA A 448 20.99 17.66 22.73
N ALA A 449 19.84 17.88 22.08
CA ALA A 449 19.67 17.70 20.64
C ALA A 449 18.92 18.90 20.04
N ALA A 450 19.11 19.12 18.73
CA ALA A 450 18.43 20.19 18.03
C ALA A 450 17.20 19.67 17.27
N ALA A 451 16.01 20.20 17.58
CA ALA A 451 14.78 19.86 16.87
C ALA A 451 14.89 20.18 15.37
N PRO A 452 14.07 19.55 14.51
CA PRO A 452 14.02 19.89 13.09
C PRO A 452 13.76 21.39 12.87
N VAL A 453 14.57 22.02 12.00
CA VAL A 453 14.47 23.46 11.66
C VAL A 453 13.05 23.84 11.21
N GLU A 454 12.39 22.94 10.48
CA GLU A 454 10.99 23.04 10.03
C GLU A 454 10.04 23.46 11.17
N ALA A 455 10.14 22.85 12.36
CA ALA A 455 9.24 23.11 13.48
C ALA A 455 9.34 24.57 13.97
N TYR A 456 10.56 25.11 14.03
CA TYR A 456 10.79 26.51 14.41
C TYR A 456 10.25 27.49 13.36
N ILE A 457 10.46 27.20 12.08
CA ILE A 457 10.01 28.06 10.98
C ILE A 457 8.49 28.11 10.93
N GLU A 458 7.82 26.96 11.06
CA GLU A 458 6.36 26.87 11.03
C GLU A 458 5.71 27.58 12.22
N LEU A 459 6.26 27.43 13.43
CA LEU A 459 5.82 28.21 14.58
C LEU A 459 6.07 29.70 14.40
N ALA A 460 7.23 30.10 13.86
CA ALA A 460 7.51 31.50 13.57
C ALA A 460 6.49 32.08 12.55
N MET A 461 6.07 31.29 11.56
CA MET A 461 4.99 31.68 10.62
C MET A 461 3.65 31.84 11.33
N HIS A 462 3.29 30.89 12.21
CA HIS A 462 2.07 30.95 12.98
C HIS A 462 2.00 32.22 13.85
N TYR A 463 3.05 32.50 14.63
CA TYR A 463 3.09 33.68 15.48
C TYR A 463 3.22 34.99 14.68
N GLU A 464 3.90 35.00 13.53
CA GLU A 464 4.00 36.18 12.67
C GLU A 464 2.67 36.55 12.01
N HIS A 465 1.96 35.58 11.43
CA HIS A 465 0.79 35.83 10.59
C HIS A 465 -0.54 35.65 11.32
N GLY A 466 -0.63 34.66 12.21
CA GLY A 466 -1.82 34.36 13.00
C GLY A 466 -1.91 35.26 14.23
N CYS A 467 -1.01 35.06 15.19
CA CYS A 467 -1.06 35.76 16.49
C CYS A 467 -0.58 37.21 16.42
N LYS A 468 0.19 37.57 15.39
CA LYS A 468 0.93 38.84 15.27
C LYS A 468 1.87 39.11 16.46
N ASP A 469 2.33 38.05 17.12
CA ASP A 469 3.40 38.10 18.12
C ASP A 469 4.75 38.08 17.41
N TYR A 470 5.18 39.27 16.98
CA TYR A 470 6.44 39.43 16.26
C TYR A 470 7.66 39.16 17.15
N ALA A 471 7.55 39.30 18.47
CA ALA A 471 8.65 39.06 19.39
C ALA A 471 8.95 37.56 19.48
N LEU A 472 7.92 36.74 19.69
CA LEU A 472 8.06 35.28 19.74
C LEU A 472 8.44 34.71 18.37
N ALA A 473 7.85 35.21 17.28
CA ALA A 473 8.24 34.81 15.92
C ALA A 473 9.72 35.10 15.62
N LEU A 474 10.25 36.22 16.12
CA LEU A 474 11.66 36.60 15.96
C LEU A 474 12.58 35.68 16.75
N GLU A 475 12.21 35.33 17.98
CA GLU A 475 12.96 34.39 18.82
C GLU A 475 13.06 33.02 18.15
N LEU A 476 11.92 32.46 17.72
CA LEU A 476 11.86 31.18 17.00
C LEU A 476 12.69 31.19 15.71
N SER A 477 12.66 32.29 14.96
CA SER A 477 13.44 32.43 13.73
C SER A 477 14.95 32.47 13.99
N ARG A 478 15.38 33.07 15.11
CA ARG A 478 16.79 33.08 15.53
C ARG A 478 17.24 31.69 15.95
N GLU A 479 16.44 30.99 16.74
CA GLU A 479 16.76 29.61 17.13
C GLU A 479 16.83 28.67 15.91
N ALA A 480 15.92 28.82 14.94
CA ALA A 480 15.96 28.09 13.68
C ALA A 480 17.31 28.27 12.95
N LEU A 481 17.81 29.52 12.90
CA LEU A 481 19.08 29.86 12.27
C LEU A 481 20.26 29.23 13.00
N ASP A 482 20.25 29.27 14.33
CA ASP A 482 21.32 28.69 15.15
C ASP A 482 21.38 27.17 14.98
N VAL A 483 20.22 26.49 15.01
CA VAL A 483 20.12 25.04 14.75
C VAL A 483 20.62 24.68 13.35
N LEU A 484 20.21 25.42 12.32
CA LEU A 484 20.65 25.17 10.95
C LEU A 484 22.17 25.32 10.82
N ARG A 485 22.74 26.36 11.42
CA ARG A 485 24.19 26.60 11.42
C ARG A 485 24.97 25.52 12.15
N GLN A 486 24.48 25.04 13.29
CA GLN A 486 25.08 23.93 14.03
C GLN A 486 25.10 22.66 13.18
N ARG A 487 23.98 22.30 12.54
CA ARG A 487 23.90 21.13 11.63
C ARG A 487 24.86 21.26 10.44
N ARG A 488 24.97 22.46 9.86
CA ARG A 488 25.87 22.75 8.73
C ARG A 488 27.36 22.62 9.08
N ARG A 489 27.74 22.79 10.35
CA ARG A 489 29.13 22.52 10.80
C ARG A 489 29.48 21.04 10.75
N LEU A 490 28.48 20.17 10.91
CA LEU A 490 28.65 18.71 10.98
C LEU A 490 28.45 18.01 9.62
N LEU A 491 27.86 18.69 8.63
CA LEU A 491 27.50 18.12 7.34
C LEU A 491 28.17 18.86 6.16
N ARG A 492 28.36 18.16 5.04
CA ARG A 492 28.92 18.74 3.80
C ARG A 492 28.08 19.94 3.35
N ARG A 493 28.76 20.99 2.86
CA ARG A 493 28.12 22.22 2.34
C ARG A 493 27.13 21.85 1.23
N SER A 494 25.88 22.26 1.42
CA SER A 494 24.79 22.10 0.46
C SER A 494 24.26 23.48 0.07
N GLU A 495 24.03 23.70 -1.23
CA GLU A 495 23.43 24.92 -1.76
C GLU A 495 22.02 25.14 -1.19
N LYS A 496 21.23 24.07 -1.08
CA LYS A 496 19.88 24.08 -0.48
C LYS A 496 19.90 24.59 0.97
N ALA A 497 20.89 24.19 1.76
CA ALA A 497 21.03 24.66 3.13
C ALA A 497 21.45 26.15 3.20
N ALA A 498 22.25 26.63 2.24
CA ALA A 498 22.60 28.05 2.15
C ALA A 498 21.41 28.91 1.74
N ASP A 499 20.55 28.43 0.85
CA ASP A 499 19.27 29.07 0.52
C ASP A 499 18.34 29.17 1.72
N GLU A 500 18.21 28.08 2.48
CA GLU A 500 17.41 28.04 3.69
C GLU A 500 17.92 29.05 4.73
N GLU A 501 19.24 29.14 4.92
CA GLU A 501 19.87 30.13 5.81
C GLU A 501 19.53 31.57 5.40
N ARG A 502 19.63 31.89 4.09
CA ARG A 502 19.26 33.21 3.55
C ARG A 502 17.79 33.53 3.81
N ARG A 503 16.88 32.55 3.62
CA ARG A 503 15.44 32.73 3.85
C ARG A 503 15.15 33.01 5.32
N ILE A 504 15.79 32.30 6.25
CA ILE A 504 15.62 32.53 7.69
C ILE A 504 16.18 33.91 8.07
N ALA A 505 17.36 34.28 7.58
CA ALA A 505 17.96 35.59 7.85
C ALA A 505 17.08 36.75 7.37
N HIS A 506 16.53 36.65 6.16
CA HIS A 506 15.60 37.65 5.63
C HIS A 506 14.30 37.74 6.45
N ARG A 507 13.78 36.61 6.97
CA ARG A 507 12.65 36.60 7.91
C ARG A 507 12.97 37.33 9.21
N ILE A 508 14.15 37.10 9.79
CA ILE A 508 14.62 37.80 11.00
C ILE A 508 14.64 39.32 10.77
N GLU A 509 15.23 39.78 9.66
CA GLU A 509 15.30 41.20 9.32
C GLU A 509 13.90 41.81 9.16
N ARG A 510 13.00 41.09 8.46
CA ARG A 510 11.59 41.48 8.30
C ARG A 510 10.87 41.60 9.63
N LEU A 511 11.03 40.63 10.54
CA LEU A 511 10.40 40.64 11.87
C LEU A 511 10.95 41.76 12.75
N GLN A 512 12.25 42.05 12.67
CA GLN A 512 12.85 43.20 13.37
C GLN A 512 12.28 44.53 12.88
N ARG A 513 12.05 44.72 11.57
CA ARG A 513 11.32 45.89 11.04
C ARG A 513 9.91 45.97 11.62
N LYS A 514 9.14 44.88 11.54
CA LYS A 514 7.75 44.84 12.06
C LYS A 514 7.68 45.18 13.55
N LEU A 515 8.62 44.70 14.35
CA LEU A 515 8.68 45.00 15.78
C LEU A 515 8.98 46.49 16.03
N ARG A 516 9.89 47.09 15.26
CA ARG A 516 10.16 48.55 15.30
C ARG A 516 8.95 49.38 14.87
N ASP A 517 8.17 48.90 13.90
CA ASP A 517 7.03 49.63 13.36
C ASP A 517 5.74 49.45 14.18
N CYS A 518 5.65 48.37 14.97
CA CYS A 518 4.53 48.11 15.89
C CYS A 518 4.48 49.11 17.06
N GLY A 519 5.64 49.63 17.48
CA GLY A 519 5.77 50.66 18.51
C GLY A 519 5.56 52.10 18.04
N LYS A 520 5.30 52.34 16.74
CA LYS A 520 5.12 53.67 16.16
C LYS A 520 3.65 54.08 16.04
N SER A 521 3.36 55.36 16.24
CA SER A 521 2.03 55.95 16.10
C SER A 521 1.54 55.90 14.64
N VAL A 522 0.23 56.02 14.41
CA VAL A 522 -0.40 55.92 13.08
C VAL A 522 0.14 56.96 12.09
N SER A 523 0.60 58.13 12.57
CA SER A 523 1.21 59.18 11.73
C SER A 523 2.61 58.79 11.24
N GLU A 524 3.40 58.13 12.08
CA GLU A 524 4.76 57.68 11.76
C GLU A 524 4.78 56.47 10.80
N ARG A 525 3.76 55.60 10.85
CA ARG A 525 3.61 54.48 9.92
C ARG A 525 3.40 54.93 8.48
N LYS A 526 2.66 56.03 8.25
CA LYS A 526 2.44 56.61 6.91
C LYS A 526 3.71 57.25 6.34
N ALA A 527 4.60 57.78 7.19
CA ALA A 527 5.88 58.33 6.77
C ALA A 527 6.89 57.25 6.34
N SER A 528 6.98 56.13 7.08
CA SER A 528 7.87 55.00 6.70
C SER A 528 7.37 54.20 5.49
N ALA A 529 6.06 54.08 5.27
CA ALA A 529 5.51 53.38 4.10
C ALA A 529 5.76 54.11 2.77
N LYS A 530 5.91 55.46 2.80
CA LYS A 530 6.16 56.28 1.61
C LYS A 530 7.61 56.22 1.12
N ALA A 531 8.53 55.70 1.94
CA ALA A 531 9.96 55.61 1.63
C ALA A 531 10.39 54.27 1.02
N ALA A 532 9.50 53.28 0.91
CA ALA A 532 9.82 51.93 0.45
C ALA A 532 8.88 51.47 -0.68
N ILE A 533 8.95 52.11 -1.83
CA ILE A 533 8.39 51.58 -3.08
C ILE A 533 9.46 51.68 -4.18
N PRO A 534 10.06 50.57 -4.64
CA PRO A 534 10.58 50.48 -5.99
C PRO A 534 9.50 49.95 -6.94
N SER A 535 9.41 50.60 -8.10
CA SER A 535 8.51 50.34 -9.22
C SER A 535 8.70 48.95 -9.84
N LYS A 536 7.59 48.28 -10.15
CA LYS A 536 7.48 47.03 -10.92
C LYS A 536 7.44 47.33 -12.44
N PRO A 537 8.05 46.53 -13.33
CA PRO A 537 7.75 46.57 -14.75
C PRO A 537 6.68 45.52 -15.13
N PRO A 538 5.99 45.65 -16.29
CA PRO A 538 4.83 44.85 -16.65
C PRO A 538 5.14 43.63 -17.57
N GLY A 539 4.40 42.54 -17.32
CA GLY A 539 3.78 41.65 -18.31
C GLY A 539 4.61 40.57 -19.03
N GLN A 540 4.17 39.30 -18.94
CA GLN A 540 3.89 38.45 -20.11
C GLN A 540 3.07 37.19 -19.78
N ALA A 541 2.38 36.69 -20.81
CA ALA A 541 1.17 35.88 -20.77
C ALA A 541 1.37 34.36 -20.59
N ARG A 542 0.25 33.70 -20.26
CA ARG A 542 0.09 32.25 -20.08
C ARG A 542 0.03 31.51 -21.41
N SER A 543 0.60 30.31 -21.45
CA SER A 543 0.24 29.27 -22.43
C SER A 543 -0.26 28.02 -21.69
N ALA A 544 -1.34 27.45 -22.22
CA ALA A 544 -1.95 26.20 -21.77
C ALA A 544 -1.44 25.02 -22.61
N LYS A 545 -1.39 23.81 -22.03
CA LYS A 545 -1.24 22.53 -22.75
C LYS A 545 -1.64 21.33 -21.84
N PRO A 546 -1.88 20.13 -22.40
CA PRO A 546 -3.21 19.54 -22.48
C PRO A 546 -3.48 18.43 -21.44
N SER A 547 -4.73 17.98 -21.42
CA SER A 547 -5.29 16.92 -20.57
C SER A 547 -4.76 15.53 -20.94
N GLY A 548 -4.15 14.84 -19.97
CA GLY A 548 -3.87 13.40 -20.00
C GLY A 548 -4.95 12.60 -19.26
N LYS A 549 -5.20 11.37 -19.74
CA LYS A 549 -6.18 10.38 -19.26
C LYS A 549 -6.04 10.05 -17.76
N PRO A 550 -7.11 9.60 -17.08
CA PRO A 550 -7.09 9.36 -15.63
C PRO A 550 -6.17 8.18 -15.27
N ARG A 551 -5.32 8.40 -14.27
CA ARG A 551 -4.59 7.36 -13.55
C ARG A 551 -5.47 6.84 -12.40
N PRO A 552 -5.37 5.55 -12.04
CA PRO A 552 -6.04 5.04 -10.84
C PRO A 552 -5.55 5.80 -9.59
N ALA A 553 -6.46 6.02 -8.63
CA ALA A 553 -6.24 6.90 -7.46
C ALA A 553 -4.98 6.55 -6.64
N TYR A 554 -4.49 5.31 -6.73
CA TYR A 554 -3.31 4.85 -6.01
C TYR A 554 -1.95 5.12 -6.69
N ALA A 555 -1.90 5.52 -7.97
CA ALA A 555 -0.68 5.60 -8.78
C ALA A 555 -0.12 7.03 -8.98
N ALA A 556 -0.28 7.92 -8.00
CA ALA A 556 0.45 9.19 -7.98
C ALA A 556 1.89 8.97 -7.47
N ASP A 557 2.85 8.94 -8.39
CA ASP A 557 4.25 9.16 -8.07
C ASP A 557 4.41 10.61 -7.59
N SER A 558 4.98 10.76 -6.39
CA SER A 558 5.19 12.01 -5.65
C SER A 558 4.02 12.50 -4.79
N LEU A 559 4.31 12.62 -3.49
CA LEU A 559 3.46 13.05 -2.38
C LEU A 559 2.99 14.53 -2.43
N PHE A 560 3.14 15.23 -3.56
CA PHE A 560 3.07 16.69 -3.59
C PHE A 560 2.24 17.33 -4.71
N ASP A 561 1.43 16.59 -5.47
CA ASP A 561 0.55 17.23 -6.44
C ASP A 561 -0.88 16.67 -6.42
N VAL A 562 -1.74 17.33 -5.64
CA VAL A 562 -3.19 17.29 -5.83
C VAL A 562 -3.65 18.73 -5.96
N SER A 563 -3.35 19.31 -7.12
CA SER A 563 -4.01 20.49 -7.62
C SER A 563 -4.88 20.06 -8.81
N ARG A 564 -6.14 19.70 -8.54
CA ARG A 564 -7.28 19.76 -9.48
C ARG A 564 -8.55 19.36 -8.74
N ASN A 565 -9.32 20.37 -8.36
CA ASN A 565 -10.74 20.28 -8.09
C ASN A 565 -11.41 20.91 -9.33
N PRO A 566 -12.28 20.24 -10.11
CA PRO A 566 -13.24 20.96 -10.92
C PRO A 566 -14.44 21.31 -10.04
N GLY A 567 -14.88 22.57 -10.14
CA GLY A 567 -16.18 22.98 -9.61
C GLY A 567 -17.33 22.49 -10.48
#